data_AF-A0A914NJ10-F1
#
_entry.id   AF-A0A914NJ10-F1
#
_cell.length_a   1.000
_cell.length_b   1.000
_cell.length_c   1.000
_cell.angle_alpha   90.00
_cell.angle_beta   90.00
_cell.angle_gamma   90.00
#
_symmetry.space_group_name_H-M   'P 1'
#
loop_
_entity.id
_entity.type
_entity.pdbx_description
1 polymer ?
#
loop_
_entity_poly.entity_id
_entity_poly.type
_entity_poly.pdbx_seq_one_letter_code
_entity_poly.pdbx_strand_id
1 'polypeptide(L)'
;MPCFIYFIHFLIFPSLSYADEEGLLTRQNYQTERVCHFPESEERPFFIDIPSGPPPRSILLDTVVEPPDAKLEIANVRSNNLAQEQIHDWLSLEKRPNGQFLLFSNDIISQTSSTTTSVNSSLKLPAYPSSINESLLYVTVRCNGRLYPLLTVRLLTHNLHAPEWWIHGIRVADDSVAGEISIPKNSKTFGSLFDTQLLALDQEPAEHYPITFSVDPPLNKYFSIELGNRSSLPINEQRIGMNNNYLHKYYLNY
;
A
#
# COMPACT_ATOMS: atom_id res chain seq x y z
N MET A 1 55.46 -56.05 -8.16
CA MET A 1 56.19 -55.37 -9.25
C MET A 1 56.07 -53.86 -9.06
N PRO A 2 57.06 -53.07 -9.48
CA PRO A 2 57.90 -52.26 -8.59
C PRO A 2 57.40 -50.84 -8.28
N CYS A 3 58.00 -50.33 -7.21
CA CYS A 3 58.14 -48.97 -6.73
C CYS A 3 58.61 -47.99 -7.81
N PHE A 4 58.07 -46.76 -7.85
CA PHE A 4 58.85 -45.57 -8.18
C PHE A 4 58.30 -44.34 -7.44
N ILE A 5 59.12 -43.88 -6.50
CA ILE A 5 59.14 -42.51 -5.95
C ILE A 5 59.78 -41.62 -7.02
N TYR A 6 59.22 -40.43 -7.28
CA TYR A 6 60.02 -39.35 -7.84
C TYR A 6 59.76 -38.01 -7.13
N PHE A 7 60.88 -37.32 -6.95
CA PHE A 7 61.15 -36.15 -6.15
C PHE A 7 60.62 -34.85 -6.75
N ILE A 8 60.34 -33.93 -5.83
CA ILE A 8 60.16 -32.47 -5.95
C ILE A 8 61.23 -31.83 -6.84
N HIS A 9 60.88 -30.77 -7.61
CA HIS A 9 61.77 -29.63 -7.85
C HIS A 9 60.95 -28.32 -7.88
N PHE A 10 61.15 -27.48 -6.86
CA PHE A 10 60.81 -26.06 -6.91
C PHE A 10 61.86 -25.36 -7.79
N LEU A 11 61.41 -24.68 -8.84
CA LEU A 11 62.23 -23.70 -9.53
C LEU A 11 61.84 -22.32 -9.02
N ILE A 12 62.64 -21.83 -8.07
CA ILE A 12 62.76 -20.40 -7.76
C ILE A 12 63.57 -19.81 -8.92
N PHE A 13 63.00 -18.86 -9.66
CA PHE A 13 63.78 -17.94 -10.47
C PHE A 13 63.69 -16.53 -9.88
N PRO A 14 64.82 -15.80 -9.85
CA PRO A 14 64.98 -14.58 -9.08
C PRO A 14 64.39 -13.38 -9.80
N SER A 15 64.03 -12.40 -8.99
CA SER A 15 63.72 -11.01 -9.34
C SER A 15 64.70 -10.43 -10.36
N LEU A 16 64.17 -9.96 -11.48
CA LEU A 16 64.83 -9.01 -12.37
C LEU A 16 64.03 -7.71 -12.34
N SER A 17 64.64 -6.71 -11.69
CA SER A 17 64.26 -5.31 -11.78
C SER A 17 64.49 -4.83 -13.21
N TYR A 18 63.45 -4.30 -13.83
CA TYR A 18 63.58 -3.42 -14.98
C TYR A 18 62.63 -2.24 -14.73
N ALA A 19 63.21 -1.10 -14.37
CA ALA A 19 62.54 0.17 -14.46
C ALA A 19 62.89 0.73 -15.83
N ASP A 20 61.87 0.97 -16.66
CA ASP A 20 61.94 2.01 -17.66
C ASP A 20 60.53 2.56 -17.90
N GLU A 21 60.51 3.88 -17.97
CA GLU A 21 59.36 4.73 -18.22
C GLU A 21 58.70 4.37 -19.55
N GLU A 22 57.40 4.04 -19.53
CA GLU A 22 56.40 4.40 -20.55
C GLU A 22 55.06 3.79 -20.10
N GLY A 23 54.17 4.62 -19.55
CA GLY A 23 52.86 4.14 -19.06
C GLY A 23 51.95 5.24 -18.55
N LEU A 24 52.08 6.46 -19.09
CA LEU A 24 51.21 7.60 -18.78
C LEU A 24 49.88 7.49 -19.54
N LEU A 25 49.25 6.31 -19.56
CA LEU A 25 47.97 6.03 -20.25
C LEU A 25 47.26 4.80 -19.64
N THR A 26 47.12 4.74 -18.31
CA THR A 26 46.11 3.89 -17.64
C THR A 26 45.70 4.51 -16.30
N ARG A 27 45.33 5.80 -16.33
CA ARG A 27 44.59 6.46 -15.25
C ARG A 27 43.13 6.68 -15.64
N GLN A 28 42.53 5.71 -16.33
CA GLN A 28 41.08 5.68 -16.54
C GLN A 28 40.46 4.63 -15.62
N ASN A 29 39.81 5.12 -14.57
CA ASN A 29 38.61 4.54 -13.97
C ASN A 29 38.67 3.11 -13.42
N TYR A 30 39.67 2.80 -12.60
CA TYR A 30 39.37 2.02 -11.38
C TYR A 30 39.13 3.01 -10.24
N GLN A 31 38.04 3.79 -10.33
CA GLN A 31 37.39 4.21 -9.09
C GLN A 31 36.93 2.89 -8.46
N THR A 32 37.65 2.42 -7.45
CA THR A 32 37.09 1.50 -6.47
C THR A 32 35.73 2.08 -6.07
N GLU A 33 34.65 1.50 -6.58
CA GLU A 33 33.28 1.87 -6.21
C GLU A 33 33.21 1.77 -4.69
N ARG A 34 33.25 2.95 -4.05
CA ARG A 34 33.24 3.03 -2.59
C ARG A 34 31.93 2.44 -2.11
N VAL A 35 32.03 1.60 -1.08
CA VAL A 35 30.86 0.99 -0.42
C VAL A 35 29.96 2.12 0.05
N CYS A 36 28.66 1.96 -0.19
CA CYS A 36 27.68 2.93 0.25
C CYS A 36 27.24 2.59 1.67
N HIS A 37 27.10 3.63 2.49
CA HIS A 37 26.57 3.56 3.84
C HIS A 37 25.31 4.42 3.92
N PHE A 38 24.32 3.91 4.66
CA PHE A 38 23.03 4.58 4.89
C PHE A 38 22.88 4.73 6.40
N PRO A 39 23.45 5.80 6.99
CA PRO A 39 23.67 5.91 8.43
C PRO A 39 22.39 5.66 9.24
N GLU A 40 21.27 6.25 8.85
CA GLU A 40 20.02 6.08 9.61
C GLU A 40 19.45 4.66 9.50
N SER A 41 19.72 3.94 8.40
CA SER A 41 19.28 2.55 8.22
C SER A 41 20.12 1.53 9.02
N GLU A 42 21.37 1.88 9.34
CA GLU A 42 22.27 1.05 10.14
C GLU A 42 21.84 1.04 11.61
N GLU A 43 21.27 2.16 12.09
CA GLU A 43 20.65 2.22 13.43
C GLU A 43 19.31 1.48 13.47
N ARG A 44 18.47 1.67 12.44
CA ARG A 44 17.17 1.03 12.34
C ARG A 44 16.74 0.87 10.88
N PRO A 45 16.31 -0.33 10.45
CA PRO A 45 15.76 -0.51 9.11
C PRO A 45 14.59 0.46 8.86
N PHE A 46 14.58 1.09 7.68
CA PHE A 46 13.45 1.96 7.33
C PHE A 46 12.19 1.13 7.16
N PHE A 47 11.19 1.44 7.97
CA PHE A 47 9.85 0.88 7.91
C PHE A 47 8.84 2.00 8.08
N ILE A 48 8.00 2.22 7.07
CA ILE A 48 7.02 3.30 7.06
C ILE A 48 5.63 2.78 6.71
N ASP A 49 4.61 3.36 7.34
CA ASP A 49 3.21 3.14 7.03
C ASP A 49 2.68 4.31 6.22
N ILE A 50 2.01 4.02 5.09
CA ILE A 50 1.39 5.05 4.28
C ILE A 50 0.01 4.62 3.79
N PRO A 51 -0.93 5.57 3.64
CA PRO A 51 -2.22 5.29 3.04
C PRO A 51 -2.06 4.94 1.56
N SER A 52 -2.92 4.04 1.06
CA SER A 52 -3.12 3.78 -0.36
C SER A 52 -3.45 5.09 -1.09
N GLY A 53 -2.80 5.36 -2.22
CA GLY A 53 -3.04 6.57 -3.01
C GLY A 53 -2.63 7.87 -2.32
N PRO A 54 -1.40 7.99 -1.80
CA PRO A 54 -0.93 9.27 -1.28
C PRO A 54 -0.92 10.31 -2.41
N PRO A 55 -1.03 11.62 -2.11
CA PRO A 55 -0.90 12.66 -3.11
C PRO A 55 0.38 12.48 -3.95
N PRO A 56 0.36 12.84 -5.25
CA PRO A 56 1.56 12.82 -6.07
C PRO A 56 2.70 13.59 -5.42
N ARG A 57 3.94 13.09 -5.56
CA ARG A 57 5.15 13.72 -5.01
C ARG A 57 5.16 13.80 -3.47
N SER A 58 4.39 12.96 -2.78
CA SER A 58 4.50 12.82 -1.33
C SER A 58 5.86 12.25 -0.98
N ILE A 59 6.59 12.93 -0.10
CA ILE A 59 7.89 12.47 0.41
C ILE A 59 7.62 11.31 1.38
N LEU A 60 8.17 10.13 1.05
CA LEU A 60 8.04 8.90 1.84
C LEU A 60 9.26 8.68 2.74
N LEU A 61 10.44 9.09 2.26
CA LEU A 61 11.70 9.00 2.99
C LEU A 61 12.57 10.21 2.63
N ASP A 62 13.21 10.79 3.64
CA ASP A 62 14.24 11.83 3.52
C ASP A 62 15.41 11.41 4.41
N THR A 63 16.57 11.13 3.80
CA THR A 63 17.71 10.52 4.50
C THR A 63 19.01 10.78 3.73
N VAL A 64 20.16 10.34 4.25
CA VAL A 64 21.46 10.52 3.59
C VAL A 64 22.11 9.21 3.14
N VAL A 65 22.96 9.31 2.13
CA VAL A 65 23.87 8.24 1.70
C VAL A 65 25.31 8.74 1.71
N GLU A 66 26.21 7.90 2.21
CA GLU A 66 27.66 8.12 2.16
C GLU A 66 28.32 7.13 1.19
N PRO A 67 29.30 7.56 0.37
CA PRO A 67 29.76 8.94 0.24
C PRO A 67 28.73 9.82 -0.53
N PRO A 68 28.76 11.16 -0.34
CA PRO A 68 27.74 12.05 -0.89
C PRO A 68 27.73 12.12 -2.42
N ASP A 69 28.80 11.68 -3.09
CA ASP A 69 28.93 11.58 -4.54
C ASP A 69 28.43 10.22 -5.10
N ALA A 70 27.94 9.31 -4.26
CA ALA A 70 27.48 7.99 -4.69
C ALA A 70 26.36 8.06 -5.76
N LYS A 71 26.41 7.17 -6.76
CA LYS A 71 25.35 7.03 -7.76
C LYS A 71 24.24 6.17 -7.17
N LEU A 72 23.05 6.74 -7.02
CA LEU A 72 21.90 6.10 -6.38
C LEU A 72 20.71 6.04 -7.35
N GLU A 73 20.11 4.86 -7.47
CA GLU A 73 18.88 4.64 -8.24
C GLU A 73 18.05 3.52 -7.61
N ILE A 74 16.74 3.50 -7.88
CA ILE A 74 15.88 2.39 -7.48
C ILE A 74 16.22 1.21 -8.39
N ALA A 75 16.63 0.09 -7.81
CA ALA A 75 16.95 -1.12 -8.55
C ALA A 75 15.74 -2.02 -8.74
N ASN A 76 14.92 -2.14 -7.69
CA ASN A 76 13.71 -2.96 -7.70
C ASN A 76 12.76 -2.53 -6.59
N VAL A 77 11.46 -2.64 -6.85
CA VAL A 77 10.38 -2.56 -5.87
C VAL A 77 9.59 -3.85 -5.98
N ARG A 78 9.53 -4.65 -4.90
CA ARG A 78 8.77 -5.90 -4.88
C ARG A 78 7.61 -5.78 -3.92
N SER A 79 6.49 -6.43 -4.23
CA SER A 79 5.35 -6.56 -3.31
C SER A 79 5.21 -8.00 -2.83
N ASN A 80 4.61 -8.18 -1.66
CA ASN A 80 4.18 -9.49 -1.18
C ASN A 80 2.93 -10.05 -1.89
N ASN A 81 2.06 -9.19 -2.43
CA ASN A 81 0.74 -9.59 -2.95
C ASN A 81 0.23 -8.79 -4.16
N LEU A 82 1.04 -7.89 -4.72
CA LEU A 82 0.71 -7.13 -5.94
C LEU A 82 1.57 -7.59 -7.12
N ALA A 83 1.04 -7.45 -8.33
CA ALA A 83 1.75 -7.80 -9.56
C ALA A 83 2.88 -6.81 -9.85
N GLN A 84 4.03 -7.31 -10.32
CA GLN A 84 5.24 -6.51 -10.51
C GLN A 84 5.05 -5.40 -11.56
N GLU A 85 4.24 -5.67 -12.58
CA GLU A 85 3.90 -4.76 -13.67
C GLU A 85 3.13 -3.53 -13.18
N GLN A 86 2.47 -3.64 -12.02
CA GLN A 86 1.69 -2.55 -11.44
C GLN A 86 2.57 -1.59 -10.64
N ILE A 87 3.63 -2.10 -10.00
CA ILE A 87 4.34 -1.37 -8.93
C ILE A 87 5.70 -0.78 -9.34
N HIS A 88 6.23 -1.17 -10.50
CA HIS A 88 7.60 -0.79 -10.93
C HIS A 88 7.84 0.73 -10.91
N ASP A 89 6.84 1.52 -11.31
CA ASP A 89 6.96 2.97 -11.48
C ASP A 89 6.37 3.79 -10.34
N TRP A 90 5.94 3.16 -9.25
CA TRP A 90 5.25 3.84 -8.14
C TRP A 90 6.14 4.76 -7.31
N LEU A 91 7.44 4.52 -7.34
CA LEU A 91 8.41 5.21 -6.50
C LEU A 91 9.45 5.89 -7.38
N SER A 92 9.93 7.02 -6.91
CA SER A 92 11.00 7.75 -7.56
C SER A 92 11.97 8.27 -6.52
N LEU A 93 13.22 8.40 -6.93
CA LEU A 93 14.32 8.80 -6.07
C LEU A 93 14.97 10.05 -6.64
N GLU A 94 15.16 11.06 -5.80
CA GLU A 94 15.89 12.28 -6.12
C GLU A 94 17.06 12.42 -5.16
N LYS A 95 18.28 12.47 -5.69
CA LYS A 95 19.50 12.68 -4.90
C LYS A 95 19.98 14.13 -5.01
N ARG A 96 20.36 14.70 -3.88
CA ARG A 96 20.96 16.03 -3.75
C ARG A 96 22.48 15.95 -3.67
N PRO A 97 23.20 17.03 -4.01
CA PRO A 97 24.67 17.04 -4.07
C PRO A 97 25.39 16.75 -2.74
N ASN A 98 24.72 16.99 -1.61
CA ASN A 98 25.24 16.78 -0.27
C ASN A 98 25.10 15.33 0.23
N GLY A 99 24.63 14.40 -0.60
CA GLY A 99 24.36 13.01 -0.20
C GLY A 99 22.97 12.78 0.37
N GLN A 100 22.17 13.83 0.60
CA GLN A 100 20.75 13.68 0.92
C GLN A 100 20.01 13.11 -0.28
N PHE A 101 19.05 12.22 -0.06
CA PHE A 101 18.13 11.77 -1.09
C PHE A 101 16.71 11.62 -0.55
N LEU A 102 15.76 11.81 -1.46
CA LEU A 102 14.34 11.71 -1.21
C LEU A 102 13.77 10.53 -1.98
N LEU A 103 12.93 9.74 -1.32
CA LEU A 103 12.04 8.80 -1.98
C LEU A 103 10.63 9.39 -1.95
N PHE A 104 9.96 9.44 -3.08
CA PHE A 104 8.61 10.01 -3.17
C PHE A 104 7.67 9.16 -4.01
N SER A 105 6.38 9.30 -3.74
CA SER A 105 5.32 8.70 -4.55
C SER A 105 5.33 9.32 -5.95
N ASN A 106 5.37 8.47 -6.95
CA ASN A 106 5.23 8.89 -8.34
C ASN A 106 3.75 8.95 -8.71
N ASP A 107 3.44 9.81 -9.67
CA ASP A 107 2.19 9.78 -10.41
C ASP A 107 2.54 10.17 -11.84
N ILE A 108 2.83 9.17 -12.67
CA ILE A 108 2.99 9.42 -14.11
C ILE A 108 1.60 9.34 -14.73
N ILE A 109 0.99 10.51 -14.95
CA ILE A 109 -0.05 10.64 -15.97
C ILE A 109 0.67 10.64 -17.32
N SER A 110 0.85 9.47 -17.92
CA SER A 110 1.42 9.34 -19.26
C SER A 110 0.43 9.91 -20.29
N GLN A 111 0.44 11.23 -20.48
CA GLN A 111 -0.20 11.87 -21.63
C GLN A 111 0.66 11.66 -22.87
N THR A 112 0.78 10.41 -23.33
CA THR A 112 1.26 10.14 -24.68
C THR A 112 0.05 9.88 -25.56
N SER A 113 -0.25 10.88 -26.39
CA SER A 113 -1.19 10.82 -27.50
C SER A 113 -1.02 9.53 -28.32
N SER A 114 -2.16 8.96 -28.70
CA SER A 114 -2.37 7.80 -29.59
C SER A 114 -1.98 6.41 -29.04
N THR A 115 -3.02 5.67 -28.60
CA THR A 115 -3.12 4.21 -28.59
C THR A 115 -1.97 3.45 -27.93
N THR A 116 -1.93 3.48 -26.60
CA THR A 116 -1.66 2.33 -25.73
C THR A 116 -1.99 2.75 -24.29
N THR A 117 -2.57 1.84 -23.53
CA THR A 117 -3.17 2.01 -22.21
C THR A 117 -2.30 2.86 -21.27
N SER A 118 -2.76 4.06 -20.92
CA SER A 118 -2.18 4.89 -19.84
C SER A 118 -2.22 4.08 -18.55
N VAL A 119 -1.09 3.51 -18.15
CA VAL A 119 -0.95 2.92 -16.81
C VAL A 119 -0.81 4.09 -15.85
N ASN A 120 -1.91 4.42 -15.17
CA ASN A 120 -1.88 5.35 -14.03
C ASN A 120 -1.00 4.72 -12.95
N SER A 121 0.29 5.07 -12.92
CA SER A 121 1.26 4.57 -11.94
C SER A 121 1.09 5.34 -10.63
N SER A 122 -0.02 5.10 -9.95
CA SER A 122 -0.29 5.64 -8.63
C SER A 122 -0.11 4.53 -7.61
N LEU A 123 0.56 4.85 -6.49
CA LEU A 123 0.84 3.94 -5.38
C LEU A 123 -0.46 3.58 -4.62
N LYS A 124 -1.33 2.83 -5.29
CA LYS A 124 -2.71 2.50 -4.89
C LYS A 124 -2.90 0.99 -4.86
N LEU A 125 -3.50 0.51 -3.77
CA LEU A 125 -4.04 -0.84 -3.69
C LEU A 125 -5.23 -1.00 -4.66
N PRO A 126 -5.51 -2.23 -5.13
CA PRO A 126 -6.68 -2.49 -5.95
C PRO A 126 -7.96 -2.02 -5.26
N ALA A 127 -8.82 -1.34 -6.02
CA ALA A 127 -10.13 -0.90 -5.51
C ALA A 127 -11.00 -2.10 -5.13
N TYR A 128 -11.97 -1.86 -4.25
CA TYR A 128 -12.98 -2.85 -3.92
C TYR A 128 -13.78 -3.28 -5.17
N PRO A 129 -14.20 -4.57 -5.29
CA PRO A 129 -13.95 -5.67 -4.37
C PRO A 129 -12.54 -6.25 -4.55
N SER A 130 -11.73 -6.17 -3.49
CA SER A 130 -10.37 -6.69 -3.43
C SER A 130 -10.18 -7.36 -2.08
N SER A 131 -9.52 -8.52 -2.05
CA SER A 131 -9.09 -9.17 -0.81
C SER A 131 -7.80 -8.56 -0.23
N ILE A 132 -7.19 -7.61 -0.95
CA ILE A 132 -5.94 -6.95 -0.55
C ILE A 132 -6.28 -5.62 0.15
N ASN A 133 -6.21 -5.62 1.47
CA ASN A 133 -6.36 -4.44 2.33
C ASN A 133 -5.00 -3.84 2.74
N GLU A 134 -3.92 -4.62 2.64
CA GLU A 134 -2.56 -4.15 2.91
C GLU A 134 -1.56 -4.78 1.95
N SER A 135 -0.45 -4.08 1.70
CA SER A 135 0.68 -4.61 0.94
C SER A 135 2.00 -4.12 1.51
N LEU A 136 3.01 -4.99 1.55
CA LEU A 136 4.38 -4.64 1.89
C LEU A 136 5.19 -4.47 0.61
N LEU A 137 5.75 -3.29 0.41
CA LEU A 137 6.68 -2.99 -0.66
C LEU A 137 8.11 -3.02 -0.13
N TYR A 138 8.95 -3.87 -0.73
CA TYR A 138 10.36 -3.99 -0.43
C TYR A 138 11.17 -3.24 -1.48
N VAL A 139 11.82 -2.16 -1.06
CA VAL A 139 12.57 -1.26 -1.95
C VAL A 139 14.04 -1.59 -1.88
N THR A 140 14.61 -1.97 -3.01
CA THR A 140 16.06 -2.18 -3.18
C THR A 140 16.64 -1.07 -4.03
N VAL A 141 17.70 -0.43 -3.56
CA VAL A 141 18.43 0.61 -4.29
C VAL A 141 19.74 0.06 -4.83
N ARG A 142 20.17 0.54 -5.99
CA ARG A 142 21.52 0.35 -6.50
C ARG A 142 22.34 1.57 -6.13
N CYS A 143 23.40 1.36 -5.37
CA CYS A 143 24.34 2.39 -4.96
C CYS A 143 25.76 2.01 -5.37
N ASN A 144 26.40 2.83 -6.22
CA ASN A 144 27.73 2.55 -6.80
C ASN A 144 27.84 1.09 -7.29
N GLY A 145 26.89 0.67 -8.15
CA GLY A 145 26.87 -0.67 -8.73
C GLY A 145 26.35 -1.80 -7.82
N ARG A 146 26.23 -1.59 -6.51
CA ARG A 146 25.82 -2.63 -5.53
C ARG A 146 24.37 -2.49 -5.10
N LEU A 147 23.71 -3.60 -4.78
CA LEU A 147 22.32 -3.63 -4.35
C LEU A 147 22.19 -3.59 -2.82
N TYR A 148 21.30 -2.73 -2.32
CA TYR A 148 21.01 -2.57 -0.89
C TYR A 148 19.49 -2.63 -0.65
N PRO A 149 19.00 -3.54 0.21
CA PRO A 149 17.61 -3.53 0.66
C PRO A 149 17.43 -2.35 1.62
N LEU A 150 16.83 -1.26 1.14
CA LEU A 150 16.82 0.01 1.86
C LEU A 150 15.63 0.13 2.82
N LEU A 151 14.43 -0.16 2.32
CA LEU A 151 13.18 0.27 2.95
C LEU A 151 12.08 -0.76 2.74
N THR A 152 11.25 -0.94 3.78
CA THR A 152 9.95 -1.59 3.69
C THR A 152 8.84 -0.56 3.86
N VAL A 153 7.91 -0.51 2.91
CA VAL A 153 6.73 0.37 2.95
C VAL A 153 5.50 -0.49 3.16
N ARG A 154 4.73 -0.24 4.21
CA ARG A 154 3.40 -0.84 4.39
C ARG A 154 2.34 0.11 3.84
N LEU A 155 1.73 -0.30 2.73
CA LEU A 155 0.62 0.38 2.10
C LEU A 155 -0.68 -0.14 2.72
N LEU A 156 -1.50 0.76 3.27
CA LEU A 156 -2.75 0.41 3.96
C LEU A 156 -3.95 0.94 3.17
N THR A 157 -5.01 0.15 3.02
CA THR A 157 -6.30 0.70 2.59
C THR A 157 -6.77 1.72 3.62
N HIS A 158 -7.35 2.80 3.13
CA HIS A 158 -8.09 3.76 3.93
C HIS A 158 -9.57 3.63 3.54
N ASN A 159 -10.48 3.91 4.47
CA ASN A 159 -11.89 3.94 4.13
C ASN A 159 -12.17 5.13 3.19
N LEU A 160 -12.35 4.85 1.92
CA LEU A 160 -12.70 5.81 0.87
C LEU A 160 -14.21 6.03 0.77
N HIS A 161 -15.00 5.09 1.28
CA HIS A 161 -16.45 5.09 1.12
C HIS A 161 -17.17 5.11 2.47
N ALA A 162 -18.00 6.14 2.68
CA ALA A 162 -18.91 6.14 3.81
C ALA A 162 -20.09 5.17 3.54
N PRO A 163 -20.70 4.59 4.59
CA PRO A 163 -21.95 3.85 4.43
C PRO A 163 -23.05 4.69 3.78
N GLU A 164 -23.77 4.09 2.84
CA GLU A 164 -24.87 4.71 2.12
C GLU A 164 -26.22 4.11 2.53
N TRP A 165 -27.28 4.92 2.49
CA TRP A 165 -28.64 4.46 2.76
C TRP A 165 -29.31 3.91 1.50
N TRP A 166 -30.05 2.81 1.64
CA TRP A 166 -30.76 2.12 0.58
C TRP A 166 -32.17 1.72 1.02
N ILE A 167 -33.13 1.79 0.09
CA ILE A 167 -34.52 1.34 0.29
C ILE A 167 -34.91 0.50 -0.94
N HIS A 168 -35.40 -0.72 -0.73
CA HIS A 168 -35.86 -1.60 -1.82
C HIS A 168 -34.86 -1.72 -2.99
N GLY A 169 -33.55 -1.69 -2.70
CA GLY A 169 -32.49 -1.78 -3.71
C GLY A 169 -32.21 -0.50 -4.49
N ILE A 170 -32.65 0.68 -4.00
CA ILE A 170 -32.33 2.00 -4.57
C ILE A 170 -31.58 2.84 -3.53
N ARG A 171 -30.45 3.45 -3.93
CA ARG A 171 -29.69 4.39 -3.09
C ARG A 171 -30.52 5.63 -2.77
N VAL A 172 -30.59 5.99 -1.50
CA VAL A 172 -31.22 7.24 -1.05
C VAL A 172 -30.24 8.39 -1.25
N ALA A 173 -30.70 9.50 -1.81
CA ALA A 173 -29.87 10.69 -1.92
C ALA A 173 -29.62 11.33 -0.53
N ASP A 174 -28.47 11.96 -0.36
CA ASP A 174 -27.98 12.40 0.95
C ASP A 174 -28.88 13.45 1.62
N ASP A 175 -29.71 14.16 0.85
CA ASP A 175 -30.65 15.19 1.28
C ASP A 175 -32.12 14.70 1.34
N SER A 176 -32.35 13.41 1.10
CA SER A 176 -33.68 12.83 0.98
C SER A 176 -34.13 12.11 2.26
N VAL A 177 -35.45 12.12 2.50
CA VAL A 177 -36.04 11.33 3.59
C VAL A 177 -36.02 9.87 3.20
N ALA A 178 -35.20 9.09 3.91
CA ALA A 178 -34.97 7.68 3.65
C ALA A 178 -36.12 6.75 4.09
N GLY A 179 -37.22 7.29 4.63
CA GLY A 179 -38.41 6.51 4.96
C GLY A 179 -39.28 7.18 6.02
N GLU A 180 -40.52 6.70 6.13
CA GLU A 180 -41.46 7.11 7.16
C GLU A 180 -41.98 5.87 7.88
N ILE A 181 -41.98 5.90 9.21
CA ILE A 181 -42.53 4.84 10.06
C ILE A 181 -43.78 5.38 10.72
N SER A 182 -44.94 4.83 10.33
CA SER A 182 -46.21 5.16 10.96
C SER A 182 -46.40 4.34 12.24
N ILE A 183 -46.32 5.00 13.38
CA ILE A 183 -46.57 4.38 14.69
C ILE A 183 -48.07 4.50 15.02
N PRO A 184 -48.81 3.39 15.15
CA PRO A 184 -50.22 3.44 15.53
C PRO A 184 -50.40 4.10 16.90
N LYS A 185 -51.33 5.04 17.04
CA LYS A 185 -51.63 5.72 18.32
C LYS A 185 -51.98 4.76 19.48
N ASN A 186 -52.34 3.52 19.17
CA ASN A 186 -52.66 2.46 20.13
C ASN A 186 -51.49 1.50 20.41
N SER A 187 -50.26 1.78 19.92
CA SER A 187 -49.06 1.03 20.33
C SER A 187 -48.71 1.37 21.78
N LYS A 188 -49.39 0.72 22.73
CA LYS A 188 -49.24 0.98 24.17
C LYS A 188 -48.17 0.10 24.84
N THR A 189 -47.48 -0.72 24.08
CA THR A 189 -46.45 -1.64 24.58
C THR A 189 -45.08 -1.05 24.31
N PHE A 190 -44.43 -0.55 25.36
CA PHE A 190 -42.98 -0.38 25.34
C PHE A 190 -42.33 -1.71 24.95
N GLY A 191 -41.28 -1.69 24.13
CA GLY A 191 -40.69 -2.89 23.54
C GLY A 191 -41.24 -3.27 22.16
N SER A 192 -42.11 -2.45 21.55
CA SER A 192 -42.68 -2.76 20.23
C SER A 192 -41.64 -2.52 19.13
N LEU A 193 -41.40 -3.53 18.30
CA LEU A 193 -40.47 -3.46 17.18
C LEU A 193 -41.19 -3.00 15.91
N PHE A 194 -40.73 -1.90 15.33
CA PHE A 194 -41.18 -1.40 14.03
C PHE A 194 -40.17 -1.75 12.96
N ASP A 195 -40.63 -2.44 11.92
CA ASP A 195 -39.79 -2.80 10.78
C ASP A 195 -39.41 -1.56 9.96
N THR A 196 -38.12 -1.43 9.66
CA THR A 196 -37.62 -0.39 8.77
C THR A 196 -37.23 -0.99 7.42
N GLN A 197 -37.56 -0.28 6.35
CA GLN A 197 -37.14 -0.63 4.99
C GLN A 197 -35.74 -0.10 4.66
N LEU A 198 -35.11 0.61 5.61
CA LEU A 198 -33.79 1.19 5.43
C LEU A 198 -32.71 0.12 5.61
N LEU A 199 -31.73 0.20 4.73
CA LEU A 199 -30.53 -0.61 4.75
C LEU A 199 -29.35 0.34 4.66
N ALA A 200 -28.35 0.18 5.53
CA ALA A 200 -27.05 0.83 5.30
C ALA A 200 -26.14 -0.17 4.56
N LEU A 201 -25.45 0.33 3.55
CA LEU A 201 -24.50 -0.43 2.76
C LEU A 201 -23.19 0.34 2.70
N ASP A 202 -22.14 -0.26 3.23
CA ASP A 202 -20.78 0.21 3.00
C ASP A 202 -20.19 -0.56 1.81
N GLN A 203 -19.65 0.19 0.86
CA GLN A 203 -18.99 -0.35 -0.32
C GLN A 203 -17.54 -0.80 -0.01
N GLU A 204 -16.97 -0.42 1.13
CA GLU A 204 -15.65 -0.85 1.61
C GLU A 204 -15.71 -1.44 3.03
N PRO A 205 -16.47 -2.52 3.22
CA PRO A 205 -16.64 -3.13 4.54
C PRO A 205 -15.31 -3.67 5.07
N ALA A 206 -14.84 -3.15 6.21
CA ALA A 206 -13.67 -3.66 6.92
C ALA A 206 -13.96 -3.83 8.41
N GLU A 207 -13.30 -4.79 9.07
CA GLU A 207 -13.47 -5.04 10.51
C GLU A 207 -13.17 -3.81 11.37
N HIS A 208 -12.32 -2.91 10.88
CA HIS A 208 -11.93 -1.67 11.57
C HIS A 208 -12.89 -0.49 11.29
N TYR A 209 -13.82 -0.65 10.34
CA TYR A 209 -14.85 0.34 10.00
C TYR A 209 -16.25 -0.27 10.09
N PRO A 210 -16.71 -0.71 11.27
CA PRO A 210 -18.03 -1.28 11.42
C PRO A 210 -19.11 -0.20 11.24
N ILE A 211 -20.20 -0.56 10.55
CA ILE A 211 -21.39 0.29 10.50
C ILE A 211 -22.10 0.20 11.86
N THR A 212 -22.25 1.33 12.52
CA THR A 212 -23.03 1.46 13.75
C THR A 212 -24.22 2.37 13.55
N PHE A 213 -25.32 2.06 14.23
CA PHE A 213 -26.56 2.82 14.14
C PHE A 213 -26.89 3.47 15.49
N SER A 214 -27.43 4.68 15.44
CA SER A 214 -27.92 5.38 16.63
C SER A 214 -29.12 6.26 16.28
N VAL A 215 -29.97 6.51 17.27
CA VAL A 215 -31.03 7.52 17.17
C VAL A 215 -30.48 8.84 17.71
N ASP A 216 -30.68 9.92 16.99
CA ASP A 216 -30.25 11.23 17.46
C ASP A 216 -31.19 11.80 18.54
N PRO A 217 -30.68 12.62 19.46
CA PRO A 217 -31.51 13.39 20.38
C PRO A 217 -32.50 14.31 19.63
N PRO A 218 -33.72 14.51 20.16
CA PRO A 218 -34.24 14.03 21.44
C PRO A 218 -34.91 12.65 21.37
N LEU A 219 -35.00 12.05 20.18
CA LEU A 219 -35.76 10.84 19.92
C LEU A 219 -35.13 9.60 20.57
N ASN A 220 -33.83 9.63 20.82
CA ASN A 220 -33.09 8.59 21.55
C ASN A 220 -33.61 8.27 22.97
N LYS A 221 -34.49 9.12 23.53
CA LYS A 221 -35.16 8.87 24.81
C LYS A 221 -36.35 7.92 24.70
N TYR A 222 -36.94 7.84 23.51
CA TYR A 222 -38.15 7.09 23.22
C TYR A 222 -37.91 5.95 22.25
N PHE A 223 -36.77 5.96 21.56
CA PHE A 223 -36.48 4.99 20.53
C PHE A 223 -35.06 4.46 20.66
N SER A 224 -34.93 3.15 20.49
CA SER A 224 -33.64 2.47 20.33
C SER A 224 -33.63 1.65 19.05
N ILE A 225 -32.43 1.29 18.60
CA ILE A 225 -32.21 0.52 17.38
C ILE A 225 -31.86 -0.91 17.76
N GLU A 226 -32.65 -1.87 17.28
CA GLU A 226 -32.31 -3.29 17.37
C GLU A 226 -31.83 -3.81 16.02
N LEU A 227 -30.67 -4.45 16.00
CA LEU A 227 -30.12 -5.06 14.80
C LEU A 227 -30.93 -6.30 14.42
N GLY A 228 -31.52 -6.26 13.23
CA GLY A 228 -32.23 -7.40 12.65
C GLY A 228 -31.27 -8.46 12.13
N ASN A 229 -31.68 -9.72 12.24
CA ASN A 229 -30.88 -10.84 11.77
C ASN A 229 -30.94 -10.92 10.23
N ARG A 230 -29.81 -11.09 9.55
CA ARG A 230 -29.73 -11.11 8.06
C ARG A 230 -30.71 -12.10 7.40
N SER A 231 -31.02 -13.19 8.09
CA SER A 231 -31.95 -14.22 7.62
C SER A 231 -33.39 -13.75 7.44
N SER A 232 -33.77 -12.57 7.95
CA SER A 232 -35.11 -11.99 7.80
C SER A 232 -35.27 -11.07 6.59
N LEU A 233 -34.25 -10.92 5.74
CA LEU A 233 -34.32 -10.08 4.53
C LEU A 233 -34.93 -10.85 3.34
N PRO A 234 -35.71 -10.18 2.46
CA PRO A 234 -36.15 -10.74 1.19
C PRO A 234 -34.98 -11.24 0.33
N ILE A 235 -35.16 -12.34 -0.40
CA ILE A 235 -34.12 -13.00 -1.22
C ILE A 235 -33.43 -12.04 -2.20
N ASN A 236 -34.16 -11.05 -2.72
CA ASN A 236 -33.62 -10.05 -3.65
C ASN A 236 -32.64 -9.08 -2.98
N GLU A 237 -32.82 -8.77 -1.69
CA GLU A 237 -31.95 -7.89 -0.91
C GLU A 237 -30.76 -8.68 -0.33
N GLN A 238 -30.94 -9.97 -0.05
CA GLN A 238 -29.84 -10.88 0.31
C GLN A 238 -28.78 -10.98 -0.80
N ARG A 239 -29.17 -10.86 -2.07
CA ARG A 239 -28.25 -10.88 -3.22
C ARG A 239 -27.36 -9.63 -3.31
N ILE A 240 -27.83 -8.47 -2.82
CA ILE A 240 -27.03 -7.23 -2.74
C ILE A 240 -25.93 -7.37 -1.66
N GLY A 241 -26.15 -8.24 -0.66
CA GLY A 241 -25.20 -8.56 0.41
C GLY A 241 -24.19 -9.67 0.08
N MET A 242 -24.20 -10.28 -1.11
CA MET A 242 -23.41 -11.47 -1.42
C MET A 242 -21.90 -11.22 -1.59
N ASN A 243 -21.43 -9.97 -1.60
CA ASN A 243 -20.02 -9.63 -1.78
C ASN A 243 -19.32 -9.11 -0.52
N ASN A 244 -19.78 -9.45 0.69
CA ASN A 244 -19.30 -8.94 1.99
C ASN A 244 -19.85 -7.58 2.42
N ASN A 245 -20.86 -7.04 1.74
CA ASN A 245 -21.54 -5.82 2.19
C ASN A 245 -22.24 -6.06 3.53
N TYR A 246 -21.97 -5.23 4.54
CA TYR A 246 -22.64 -5.26 5.84
C TYR A 246 -24.08 -4.76 5.73
N LEU A 247 -24.96 -5.60 5.17
CA LEU A 247 -26.38 -5.29 5.13
C LEU A 247 -26.97 -5.47 6.53
N HIS A 248 -27.33 -4.37 7.18
CA HIS A 248 -27.98 -4.37 8.48
C HIS A 248 -29.41 -3.86 8.34
N LYS A 249 -30.35 -4.75 8.63
CA LYS A 249 -31.74 -4.38 8.89
C LYS A 249 -31.83 -3.91 10.33
N TYR A 250 -32.70 -2.96 10.63
CA TYR A 250 -32.94 -2.59 12.00
C TYR A 250 -34.42 -2.39 12.32
N TYR A 251 -34.72 -2.51 13.60
CA TYR A 251 -36.03 -2.24 14.16
C TYR A 251 -35.95 -1.02 15.05
N LEU A 252 -36.95 -0.16 14.96
CA LEU A 252 -37.16 0.89 15.94
C LEU A 252 -37.89 0.26 17.13
N ASN A 253 -37.30 0.33 18.32
CA ASN A 253 -37.94 -0.13 19.56
C ASN A 253 -38.39 1.09 20.36
N TYR A 254 -39.71 1.19 20.62
CA TYR A 254 -40.37 2.26 21.38
C TYR A 254 -40.47 1.94 22.88
#